data_AF-G3PPK7-F1
#
_entry.id   AF-G3PPK7-F1
#
_cell.length_a   1.000
_cell.length_b   1.000
_cell.length_c   1.000
_cell.angle_alpha   90.00
_cell.angle_beta   90.00
_cell.angle_gamma   90.00
#
_symmetry.space_group_name_H-M   'P 1'
#
loop_
_entity.id
_entity.type
_entity.pdbx_description
1 polymer ?
#
loop_
_entity_poly.entity_id
_entity_poly.type
_entity_poly.pdbx_seq_one_letter_code
_entity_poly.pdbx_strand_id
1 'polypeptide(L)'
;MTSSQSTQTLLTRDFSSWTSMLVLTLTLLCSAGTPGLCCDWLQHYGHLSNVSLTLVQTMGNQLTDEESPVSFPYRLYERIMNDKEDNQLVFIRDSLELMAKLYRHDNRSSVTWDANKMERFLMIIHRQIHGLNLCVSTQITRNTRLRRYYRRLEKKTLYSTGGSPASWELIRKESKLHLDQLNQLWGFMVESASASRGRSKANRPQH
;
A
#
# COMPACT_ATOMS: atom_id res chain seq x y z
N MET A 1 -26.56 -8.82 61.79
CA MET A 1 -25.22 -9.20 61.28
C MET A 1 -25.39 -10.47 60.43
N THR A 2 -25.94 -10.38 59.22
CA THR A 2 -25.26 -10.17 57.91
C THR A 2 -24.14 -11.18 57.62
N SER A 3 -24.50 -12.36 57.12
CA SER A 3 -23.57 -13.33 56.52
C SER A 3 -24.23 -13.94 55.28
N SER A 4 -24.10 -13.27 54.14
CA SER A 4 -24.23 -13.87 52.80
C SER A 4 -23.97 -12.79 51.74
N GLN A 5 -22.72 -12.39 51.54
CA GLN A 5 -22.36 -11.53 50.38
C GLN A 5 -20.92 -11.73 49.87
N SER A 6 -20.10 -12.57 50.52
CA SER A 6 -18.65 -12.61 50.22
C SER A 6 -18.19 -13.66 49.20
N THR A 7 -19.07 -14.54 48.72
CA THR A 7 -18.67 -15.66 47.83
C THR A 7 -19.05 -15.49 46.36
N GLN A 8 -19.92 -14.55 45.98
CA GLN A 8 -20.28 -14.31 44.57
C GLN A 8 -19.34 -13.35 43.83
N THR A 9 -18.50 -12.59 44.53
CA THR A 9 -17.60 -11.58 43.95
C THR A 9 -16.21 -12.11 43.55
N LEU A 10 -15.87 -13.33 43.96
CA LEU A 10 -14.56 -13.94 43.64
C LEU A 10 -14.57 -14.70 42.30
N LEU A 11 -15.68 -15.33 41.92
CA LEU A 11 -15.76 -16.11 40.67
C LEU A 11 -15.91 -15.26 39.41
N THR A 12 -16.31 -13.98 39.54
CA THR A 12 -16.43 -13.05 38.39
C THR A 12 -15.15 -12.26 38.11
N ARG A 13 -14.19 -12.22 39.04
CA ARG A 13 -12.89 -11.54 38.84
C ARG A 13 -11.89 -12.38 38.03
N ASP A 14 -11.98 -13.71 38.08
CA ASP A 14 -11.02 -14.58 37.38
C ASP A 14 -11.33 -14.71 35.88
N PHE A 15 -12.60 -14.69 35.47
CA PHE A 15 -12.97 -14.80 34.04
C PHE A 15 -12.57 -13.55 33.21
N SER A 16 -12.57 -12.38 33.86
CA SER A 16 -12.14 -11.10 33.28
C SER A 16 -10.61 -10.98 33.14
N SER A 17 -9.86 -11.58 34.08
CA SER A 17 -8.40 -11.56 34.07
C SER A 17 -7.80 -12.39 32.94
N TRP A 18 -8.41 -13.54 32.62
CA TRP A 18 -7.89 -14.47 31.62
C TRP A 18 -8.21 -14.02 30.19
N THR A 19 -9.38 -13.43 29.98
CA THR A 19 -9.74 -12.80 28.69
C THR A 19 -8.91 -11.54 28.43
N SER A 20 -8.64 -10.74 29.47
CA SER A 20 -7.74 -9.58 29.39
C SER A 20 -6.29 -9.99 29.12
N MET A 21 -5.79 -11.06 29.77
CA MET A 21 -4.46 -11.62 29.49
C MET A 21 -4.36 -12.28 28.10
N LEU A 22 -5.42 -12.91 27.59
CA LEU A 22 -5.48 -13.44 26.22
C LEU A 22 -5.50 -12.32 25.16
N VAL A 23 -6.21 -11.22 25.41
CA VAL A 23 -6.22 -10.04 24.53
C VAL A 23 -4.89 -9.30 24.58
N LEU A 24 -4.27 -9.19 25.77
CA LEU A 24 -2.92 -8.61 25.94
C LEU A 24 -1.85 -9.47 25.28
N THR A 25 -1.93 -10.80 25.35
CA THR A 25 -0.99 -11.69 24.66
C THR A 25 -1.19 -11.72 23.14
N LEU A 26 -2.43 -11.64 22.65
CA LEU A 26 -2.72 -11.53 21.21
C LEU A 26 -2.27 -10.19 20.62
N THR A 27 -2.41 -9.10 21.38
CA THR A 27 -1.86 -7.77 21.00
C THR A 27 -0.34 -7.69 21.13
N LEU A 28 0.28 -8.43 22.06
CA LEU A 28 1.74 -8.58 22.14
C LEU A 28 2.35 -9.46 21.03
N LEU A 29 1.57 -10.32 20.38
CA LEU A 29 2.10 -11.15 19.29
C LEU A 29 2.42 -10.36 18.02
N CYS A 30 1.86 -9.15 17.84
CA CYS A 30 2.25 -8.23 16.77
C CYS A 30 3.41 -7.29 17.16
N SER A 31 3.87 -7.29 18.41
CA SER A 31 5.06 -6.53 18.83
C SER A 31 6.35 -7.37 18.84
N ALA A 32 6.25 -8.69 18.67
CA ALA A 32 7.39 -9.61 18.51
C ALA A 32 7.58 -10.16 17.08
N GLY A 33 6.69 -9.79 16.15
CA GLY A 33 6.78 -10.06 14.70
C GLY A 33 6.81 -8.76 13.91
N THR A 34 7.20 -8.81 12.63
CA THR A 34 7.31 -7.61 11.79
C THR A 34 6.01 -6.78 11.79
N PRO A 35 6.03 -5.51 12.27
CA PRO A 35 4.81 -4.73 12.49
C PRO A 35 4.01 -4.46 11.21
N GLY A 36 4.69 -4.35 10.07
CA GLY A 36 4.07 -3.95 8.81
C GLY A 36 2.92 -4.86 8.36
N LEU A 37 3.09 -6.18 8.43
CA LEU A 37 2.13 -7.17 7.88
C LEU A 37 1.06 -7.64 8.87
N CYS A 38 1.12 -7.18 10.13
CA CYS A 38 0.08 -7.40 11.13
C CYS A 38 -1.15 -6.49 10.95
N CYS A 39 -1.07 -5.52 10.02
CA CYS A 39 -2.16 -4.61 9.74
C CYS A 39 -3.28 -5.33 8.96
N ASP A 40 -4.45 -5.49 9.58
CA ASP A 40 -5.61 -6.16 8.98
C ASP A 40 -5.99 -5.59 7.61
N TRP A 41 -5.80 -4.28 7.40
CA TRP A 41 -6.14 -3.64 6.13
C TRP A 41 -5.37 -4.23 4.95
N LEU A 42 -4.14 -4.71 5.17
CA LEU A 42 -3.28 -5.23 4.10
C LEU A 42 -3.84 -6.49 3.42
N GLN A 43 -4.75 -7.22 4.06
CA GLN A 43 -5.47 -8.34 3.43
C GLN A 43 -6.28 -7.89 2.19
N HIS A 44 -6.60 -6.61 2.09
CA HIS A 44 -7.35 -6.03 0.97
C HIS A 44 -6.46 -5.44 -0.13
N TYR A 45 -5.15 -5.26 0.12
CA TYR A 45 -4.27 -4.56 -0.80
C TYR A 45 -4.22 -5.25 -2.17
N GLY A 46 -4.00 -6.57 -2.21
CA GLY A 46 -3.88 -7.31 -3.48
C GLY A 46 -5.12 -7.17 -4.37
N HIS A 47 -6.33 -7.23 -3.79
CA HIS A 47 -7.55 -7.00 -4.55
C HIS A 47 -7.64 -5.57 -5.10
N LEU A 48 -7.37 -4.56 -4.27
CA LEU A 48 -7.43 -3.16 -4.70
C LEU A 48 -6.35 -2.82 -5.74
N SER A 49 -5.16 -3.39 -5.62
CA SER A 49 -4.06 -3.29 -6.59
C SER A 49 -4.50 -3.81 -7.96
N ASN A 50 -5.10 -5.01 -8.02
CA ASN A 50 -5.62 -5.59 -9.26
C ASN A 50 -6.74 -4.75 -9.89
N VAL A 51 -7.63 -4.20 -9.07
CA VAL A 51 -8.70 -3.30 -9.54
C VAL A 51 -8.10 -2.01 -10.11
N SER A 52 -7.10 -1.41 -9.44
CA SER A 52 -6.38 -0.23 -9.94
C SER A 52 -5.70 -0.49 -11.29
N LEU A 53 -5.01 -1.63 -11.43
CA LEU A 53 -4.37 -2.05 -12.67
C LEU A 53 -5.38 -2.22 -13.82
N THR A 54 -6.50 -2.86 -13.54
CA THR A 54 -7.57 -3.05 -14.53
C THR A 54 -8.14 -1.70 -14.97
N LEU A 55 -8.41 -0.80 -14.03
CA LEU A 55 -9.01 0.50 -14.34
C LEU A 55 -8.06 1.40 -15.14
N VAL A 56 -6.78 1.51 -14.76
CA VAL A 56 -5.81 2.34 -15.51
C VAL A 56 -5.60 1.81 -16.94
N GLN A 57 -5.67 0.49 -17.13
CA GLN A 57 -5.55 -0.13 -18.44
C GLN A 57 -6.79 0.10 -19.30
N THR A 58 -7.99 0.01 -18.71
CA THR A 58 -9.26 -0.01 -19.45
C THR A 58 -10.03 1.31 -19.46
N MET A 59 -9.52 2.35 -18.78
CA MET A 59 -10.12 3.69 -18.82
C MET A 59 -9.87 4.41 -20.14
N GLY A 60 -8.85 4.03 -20.91
CA GLY A 60 -8.61 4.53 -22.26
C GLY A 60 -8.61 3.42 -23.28
N ASN A 61 -8.25 3.76 -24.51
CA ASN A 61 -7.93 2.79 -25.55
C ASN A 61 -6.59 2.09 -25.23
N GLN A 62 -5.97 1.49 -26.24
CA GLN A 62 -4.62 0.94 -26.12
C GLN A 62 -3.65 1.96 -25.50
N LEU A 63 -2.76 1.48 -24.63
CA LEU A 63 -1.70 2.31 -24.05
C LEU A 63 -0.76 2.79 -25.14
N THR A 64 -0.27 4.02 -25.00
CA THR A 64 0.70 4.56 -25.96
C THR A 64 2.00 3.74 -25.95
N ASP A 65 2.56 3.51 -27.13
CA ASP A 65 3.89 2.91 -27.29
C ASP A 65 5.00 3.96 -27.20
N GLU A 66 4.66 5.25 -27.18
CA GLU A 66 5.62 6.35 -27.03
C GLU A 66 6.49 6.19 -25.77
N GLU A 67 7.77 6.53 -25.92
CA GLU A 67 8.72 6.46 -24.81
C GLU A 67 8.52 7.65 -23.86
N SER A 68 8.57 7.38 -22.56
CA SER A 68 8.51 8.42 -21.56
C SER A 68 9.76 9.29 -21.60
N PRO A 69 9.63 10.64 -21.52
CA PRO A 69 10.78 11.54 -21.48
C PRO A 69 11.59 11.42 -20.17
N VAL A 70 11.13 10.60 -19.23
CA VAL A 70 11.81 10.30 -17.97
C VAL A 70 11.94 8.78 -17.83
N SER A 71 13.17 8.28 -17.84
CA SER A 71 13.45 6.86 -17.60
C SER A 71 12.80 6.39 -16.29
N PHE A 72 12.08 5.27 -16.39
CA PHE A 72 11.45 4.61 -15.26
C PHE A 72 12.48 4.23 -14.18
N PRO A 73 12.18 4.34 -12.87
CA PRO A 73 13.17 4.22 -11.81
C PRO A 73 13.37 2.77 -11.35
N TYR A 74 13.69 1.82 -12.25
CA TYR A 74 13.87 0.39 -11.93
C TYR A 74 14.84 0.14 -10.76
N ARG A 75 16.00 0.81 -10.75
CA ARG A 75 16.98 0.70 -9.65
C ARG A 75 16.44 1.10 -8.28
N LEU A 76 15.38 1.90 -8.24
CA LEU A 76 14.72 2.28 -6.99
C LEU A 76 13.83 1.14 -6.48
N TYR A 77 13.13 0.45 -7.39
CA TYR A 77 12.33 -0.74 -7.09
C TYR A 77 13.21 -1.93 -6.66
N GLU A 78 14.31 -2.18 -7.36
CA GLU A 78 15.29 -3.22 -6.96
C GLU A 78 15.82 -2.99 -5.54
N ARG A 79 16.07 -1.73 -5.18
CA ARG A 79 16.55 -1.37 -3.85
C ARG A 79 15.50 -1.59 -2.79
N ILE A 80 14.27 -1.12 -3.01
CA ILE A 80 13.22 -1.23 -1.99
C ILE A 80 12.78 -2.67 -1.76
N MET A 81 12.85 -3.51 -2.81
CA MET A 81 12.57 -4.94 -2.68
C MET A 81 13.46 -5.63 -1.64
N ASN A 82 14.67 -5.13 -1.40
CA ASN A 82 15.60 -5.67 -0.40
C ASN A 82 15.63 -4.87 0.92
N ASP A 83 14.74 -3.90 1.09
CA ASP A 83 14.66 -3.07 2.30
C ASP A 83 13.73 -3.71 3.35
N LYS A 84 13.63 -3.10 4.53
CA LYS A 84 12.72 -3.54 5.61
C LYS A 84 11.25 -3.39 5.18
N GLU A 85 10.39 -4.28 5.69
CA GLU A 85 8.95 -4.29 5.39
C GLU A 85 8.28 -2.92 5.60
N ASP A 86 8.61 -2.21 6.69
CA ASP A 86 8.03 -0.88 6.94
C ASP A 86 8.44 0.14 5.88
N ASN A 87 9.69 0.07 5.38
CA ASN A 87 10.17 0.94 4.30
C ASN A 87 9.48 0.59 2.98
N GLN A 88 9.23 -0.69 2.71
CA GLN A 88 8.49 -1.16 1.55
C GLN A 88 7.05 -0.65 1.55
N LEU A 89 6.33 -0.77 2.68
CA LEU A 89 4.96 -0.26 2.81
C LEU A 89 4.90 1.26 2.65
N VAL A 90 5.84 1.99 3.26
CA VAL A 90 5.95 3.45 3.09
C VAL A 90 6.22 3.81 1.63
N PHE A 91 7.07 3.06 0.94
CA PHE A 91 7.35 3.26 -0.47
C PHE A 91 6.11 3.03 -1.35
N ILE A 92 5.33 1.99 -1.06
CA ILE A 92 4.06 1.72 -1.76
C ILE A 92 3.11 2.90 -1.57
N ARG A 93 2.87 3.31 -0.32
CA ARG A 93 2.00 4.46 -0.01
C ARG A 93 2.47 5.72 -0.73
N ASP A 94 3.74 6.09 -0.59
CA ASP A 94 4.30 7.31 -1.17
C ASP A 94 4.20 7.30 -2.71
N SER A 95 4.35 6.14 -3.35
CA SER A 95 4.18 5.99 -4.80
C SER A 95 2.74 6.26 -5.22
N LEU A 96 1.77 5.71 -4.49
CA LEU A 96 0.34 5.95 -4.74
C LEU A 96 -0.05 7.41 -4.50
N GLU A 97 0.48 8.05 -3.44
CA GLU A 97 0.24 9.47 -3.16
C GLU A 97 0.78 10.38 -4.28
N LEU A 98 2.01 10.11 -4.73
CA LEU A 98 2.64 10.89 -5.80
C LEU A 98 1.95 10.66 -7.15
N MET A 99 1.50 9.43 -7.42
CA MET A 99 0.67 9.12 -8.58
C MET A 99 -0.65 9.89 -8.53
N ALA A 100 -1.40 9.80 -7.43
CA ALA A 100 -2.66 10.53 -7.26
C ALA A 100 -2.49 12.05 -7.43
N LYS A 101 -1.34 12.61 -6.99
CA LYS A 101 -1.01 14.03 -7.20
C LYS A 101 -0.94 14.40 -8.69
N LEU A 102 -0.37 13.55 -9.55
CA LEU A 102 -0.31 13.80 -11.00
C LEU A 102 -1.72 13.96 -11.58
N TYR A 103 -2.69 13.17 -11.11
CA TYR A 103 -4.07 13.25 -11.56
C TYR A 103 -4.86 14.42 -10.96
N ARG A 104 -4.27 15.26 -10.09
CA ARG A 104 -4.91 16.51 -9.64
C ARG A 104 -4.78 17.66 -10.63
N HIS A 105 -3.90 17.54 -11.62
CA HIS A 105 -3.74 18.59 -12.62
C HIS A 105 -5.01 18.76 -13.44
N ASP A 106 -5.39 20.01 -13.68
CA ASP A 106 -6.48 20.34 -14.59
C ASP A 106 -6.05 20.11 -16.05
N ASN A 107 -6.98 20.22 -17.00
CA ASN A 107 -6.76 19.97 -18.44
C ASN A 107 -6.82 18.50 -18.92
N ARG A 108 -7.44 17.62 -18.13
CA ARG A 108 -7.75 16.22 -18.53
C ARG A 108 -8.99 16.10 -19.43
N SER A 109 -9.72 17.19 -19.67
CA SER A 109 -10.90 17.19 -20.55
C SER A 109 -10.58 16.84 -22.00
N SER A 110 -9.30 16.85 -22.37
CA SER A 110 -8.80 16.56 -23.72
C SER A 110 -8.57 15.07 -23.99
N VAL A 111 -8.54 14.20 -22.98
CA VAL A 111 -8.39 12.75 -23.18
C VAL A 111 -9.74 12.06 -23.34
N THR A 112 -9.77 11.02 -24.18
CA THR A 112 -10.97 10.20 -24.45
C THR A 112 -11.18 9.09 -23.41
N TRP A 113 -10.72 9.30 -22.18
CA TRP A 113 -10.86 8.29 -21.13
C TRP A 113 -12.31 8.22 -20.64
N ASP A 114 -12.75 7.01 -20.33
CA ASP A 114 -13.99 6.76 -19.59
C ASP A 114 -13.89 7.42 -18.22
N ALA A 115 -14.68 8.49 -18.04
CA ALA A 115 -14.67 9.30 -16.84
C ALA A 115 -15.05 8.50 -15.58
N ASN A 116 -15.99 7.56 -15.69
CA ASN A 116 -16.42 6.73 -14.57
C ASN A 116 -15.29 5.78 -14.13
N LYS A 117 -14.58 5.17 -15.09
CA LYS A 117 -13.43 4.31 -14.79
C LYS A 117 -12.27 5.12 -14.20
N MET A 118 -12.02 6.33 -14.69
CA MET A 118 -10.99 7.22 -14.15
C MET A 118 -11.31 7.66 -12.72
N GLU A 119 -12.56 8.06 -12.44
CA GLU A 119 -13.00 8.44 -11.10
C GLU A 119 -12.89 7.24 -10.15
N ARG A 120 -13.37 6.07 -10.58
CA ARG A 120 -13.23 4.83 -9.82
C ARG A 120 -11.76 4.46 -9.59
N PHE A 121 -10.88 4.67 -10.57
CA PHE A 121 -9.45 4.45 -10.42
C PHE A 121 -8.89 5.30 -9.28
N LEU A 122 -9.14 6.61 -9.29
CA LEU A 122 -8.65 7.52 -8.26
C LEU A 122 -9.26 7.22 -6.89
N MET A 123 -10.54 6.86 -6.83
CA MET A 123 -11.19 6.41 -5.59
C MET A 123 -10.46 5.18 -4.99
N ILE A 124 -10.13 4.18 -5.82
CA ILE A 124 -9.43 2.97 -5.36
C ILE A 124 -7.99 3.28 -4.94
N ILE A 125 -7.29 4.18 -5.64
CA ILE A 125 -5.96 4.66 -5.24
C ILE A 125 -6.03 5.36 -3.88
N HIS A 126 -6.99 6.27 -3.67
CA HIS A 126 -7.17 6.94 -2.38
C HIS A 126 -7.53 5.98 -1.25
N ARG A 127 -8.37 4.96 -1.52
CA ARG A 127 -8.67 3.90 -0.55
C ARG A 127 -7.41 3.13 -0.15
N GLN A 128 -6.53 2.83 -1.11
CA GLN A 128 -5.24 2.19 -0.82
C GLN A 128 -4.34 3.06 0.04
N ILE A 129 -4.20 4.34 -0.29
CA ILE A 129 -3.43 5.31 0.50
C ILE A 129 -3.95 5.40 1.93
N HIS A 130 -5.28 5.55 2.10
CA HIS A 130 -5.89 5.66 3.42
C HIS A 130 -5.62 4.43 4.28
N GLY A 131 -5.78 3.24 3.71
CA GLY A 131 -5.53 2.01 4.45
C GLY A 131 -4.06 1.77 4.77
N LEU A 132 -3.15 2.07 3.84
CA LEU A 132 -1.70 2.00 4.11
C LEU A 132 -1.31 2.97 5.23
N ASN A 133 -1.93 4.15 5.32
CA ASN A 133 -1.70 5.09 6.43
C ASN A 133 -2.08 4.53 7.80
N LEU A 134 -2.96 3.53 7.87
CA LEU A 134 -3.25 2.81 9.13
C LEU A 134 -2.15 1.81 9.49
N CYS A 135 -1.34 1.38 8.52
CA CYS A 135 -0.35 0.31 8.67
C CYS A 135 1.10 0.82 8.81
N VAL A 136 1.38 2.07 8.41
CA VAL A 136 2.76 2.61 8.36
C VAL A 136 3.01 3.67 9.42
N SER A 137 4.20 3.65 10.01
CA SER A 137 4.63 4.69 10.95
C SER A 137 4.83 6.04 10.23
N THR A 138 4.33 7.12 10.85
CA THR A 138 4.53 8.49 10.37
C THR A 138 5.96 8.98 10.55
N GLN A 139 6.79 8.28 11.33
CA GLN A 139 8.17 8.66 11.63
C GLN A 139 9.16 8.26 10.52
N ILE A 140 8.77 7.37 9.60
CA ILE A 140 9.65 6.93 8.52
C ILE A 140 9.76 8.02 7.46
N THR A 141 11.00 8.38 7.12
CA THR A 141 11.28 9.43 6.14
C THR A 141 10.89 9.00 4.73
N ARG A 142 10.18 9.89 4.02
CA ARG A 142 9.78 9.67 2.62
C ARG A 142 10.98 9.54 1.68
N ASN A 143 10.86 8.69 0.68
CA ASN A 143 11.93 8.47 -0.30
C ASN A 143 12.14 9.69 -1.21
N THR A 144 13.26 10.39 -1.03
CA THR A 144 13.56 11.63 -1.78
C THR A 144 13.81 11.39 -3.27
N ARG A 145 14.30 10.20 -3.65
CA ARG A 145 14.55 9.83 -5.05
C ARG A 145 13.23 9.57 -5.79
N LEU A 146 12.27 8.92 -5.14
CA LEU A 146 10.92 8.73 -5.66
C LEU A 146 10.24 10.08 -5.92
N ARG A 147 10.28 11.00 -4.94
CA ARG A 147 9.74 12.35 -5.10
C ARG A 147 10.39 13.11 -6.25
N ARG A 148 11.72 12.99 -6.42
CA ARG A 148 12.45 13.61 -7.52
C ARG A 148 12.06 13.01 -8.87
N TYR A 149 11.81 11.71 -8.93
CA TYR A 149 11.29 11.05 -10.13
C TYR A 149 9.95 11.66 -10.56
N TYR A 150 8.94 11.64 -9.68
CA TYR A 150 7.60 12.16 -10.00
C TYR A 150 7.61 13.65 -10.36
N ARG A 151 8.44 14.46 -9.69
CA ARG A 151 8.63 15.88 -10.07
C ARG A 151 9.18 16.06 -11.48
N ARG A 152 10.13 15.21 -11.89
CA ARG A 152 10.67 15.24 -13.26
C ARG A 152 9.62 14.80 -14.26
N LEU A 153 8.87 13.75 -13.94
CA LEU A 153 7.77 13.25 -14.77
C LEU A 153 6.72 14.36 -14.98
N GLU A 154 6.16 14.90 -13.89
CA GLU A 154 5.21 16.03 -13.89
C GLU A 154 5.71 17.20 -14.75
N LYS A 155 6.98 17.60 -14.59
CA LYS A 155 7.56 18.70 -15.36
C LYS A 155 7.66 18.38 -16.85
N LYS A 156 8.14 17.18 -17.21
CA LYS A 156 8.44 16.81 -18.59
C LYS A 156 7.21 16.41 -19.40
N THR A 157 6.14 15.97 -18.75
CA THR A 157 4.90 15.57 -19.44
C THR A 157 3.78 16.60 -19.28
N LEU A 158 3.53 17.12 -18.07
CA LEU A 158 2.36 17.99 -17.86
C LEU A 158 2.69 19.47 -18.09
N TYR A 159 3.81 19.96 -17.57
CA TYR A 159 4.16 21.38 -17.72
C TYR A 159 4.77 21.73 -19.07
N SER A 160 5.76 20.97 -19.54
CA SER A 160 6.46 21.29 -20.79
C SER A 160 5.59 21.17 -22.05
N THR A 161 4.48 20.44 -22.00
CA THR A 161 3.61 20.22 -23.16
C THR A 161 2.21 20.82 -22.99
N GLY A 162 1.94 21.52 -21.87
CA GLY A 162 0.61 22.04 -21.56
C GLY A 162 -0.48 20.99 -21.24
N GLY A 163 -0.10 19.75 -20.88
CA GLY A 163 -1.06 18.71 -20.53
C GLY A 163 -1.85 18.16 -21.72
N SER A 164 -1.17 17.97 -22.86
CA SER A 164 -1.76 17.40 -24.08
C SER A 164 -2.34 15.98 -23.87
N PRO A 165 -3.25 15.50 -24.74
CA PRO A 165 -3.75 14.13 -24.67
C PRO A 165 -2.63 13.08 -24.68
N ALA A 166 -1.62 13.25 -25.55
CA ALA A 166 -0.47 12.34 -25.62
C ALA A 166 0.31 12.30 -24.29
N SER A 167 0.49 13.45 -23.65
CA SER A 167 1.15 13.54 -22.34
C SER A 167 0.38 12.81 -21.25
N TRP A 168 -0.95 12.86 -21.27
CA TRP A 168 -1.78 12.10 -20.35
C TRP A 168 -1.75 10.60 -20.62
N GLU A 169 -1.69 10.17 -21.89
CA GLU A 169 -1.45 8.76 -22.23
C GLU A 169 -0.09 8.26 -21.73
N LEU A 170 0.95 9.09 -21.77
CA LEU A 170 2.24 8.80 -21.12
C LEU A 170 2.08 8.66 -19.59
N ILE A 171 1.36 9.57 -18.93
CA ILE A 171 1.08 9.46 -17.49
C ILE A 171 0.32 8.18 -17.17
N ARG A 172 -0.64 7.77 -18.01
CA ARG A 172 -1.40 6.53 -17.83
C ARG A 172 -0.51 5.29 -17.95
N LYS A 173 0.35 5.24 -18.97
CA LYS A 173 1.36 4.20 -19.16
C LYS A 173 2.30 4.09 -17.96
N GLU A 174 2.85 5.21 -17.53
CA GLU A 174 3.73 5.29 -16.36
C GLU A 174 3.02 4.86 -15.08
N SER A 175 1.76 5.26 -14.90
CA SER A 175 0.95 4.86 -13.74
C SER A 175 0.71 3.35 -13.72
N LYS A 176 0.39 2.74 -14.86
CA LYS A 176 0.30 1.28 -14.97
C LYS A 176 1.63 0.62 -14.60
N LEU A 177 2.75 1.07 -15.18
CA LEU A 177 4.06 0.47 -14.93
C LEU A 177 4.45 0.55 -13.45
N HIS A 178 4.17 1.68 -12.79
CA HIS A 178 4.33 1.81 -11.35
C HIS A 178 3.46 0.82 -10.58
N LEU A 179 2.17 0.69 -10.93
CA LEU A 179 1.27 -0.26 -10.26
C LEU A 179 1.71 -1.71 -10.45
N ASP A 180 2.21 -2.09 -11.62
CA ASP A 180 2.75 -3.43 -11.88
C ASP A 180 3.94 -3.73 -10.95
N GLN A 181 4.85 -2.77 -10.80
CA GLN A 181 6.02 -2.91 -9.93
C GLN A 181 5.67 -2.89 -8.44
N LEU A 182 4.67 -2.11 -8.05
CA LEU A 182 4.13 -2.12 -6.68
C LEU A 182 3.45 -3.45 -6.35
N ASN A 183 2.74 -4.04 -7.32
CA ASN A 183 2.13 -5.35 -7.16
C ASN A 183 3.17 -6.46 -7.01
N GLN A 184 4.28 -6.40 -7.77
CA GLN A 184 5.41 -7.32 -7.61
C GLN A 184 6.07 -7.17 -6.23
N LEU A 185 6.31 -5.93 -5.79
CA LEU A 185 6.84 -5.65 -4.45
C LEU A 185 5.94 -6.25 -3.36
N TRP A 186 4.63 -6.05 -3.48
CA TRP A 186 3.65 -6.64 -2.56
C TRP A 186 3.69 -8.17 -2.55
N GLY A 187 3.76 -8.81 -3.73
CA GLY A 187 3.90 -10.27 -3.84
C GLY A 187 5.13 -10.79 -3.10
N PHE A 188 6.28 -10.14 -3.31
CA PHE A 188 7.54 -10.46 -2.63
C PHE A 188 7.42 -10.35 -1.10
N MET A 189 6.74 -9.31 -0.60
CA MET A 189 6.50 -9.13 0.84
C MET A 189 5.67 -10.28 1.43
N VAL A 190 4.58 -10.65 0.75
CA VAL A 190 3.69 -11.74 1.20
C VAL A 190 4.42 -13.08 1.22
N GLU A 191 5.22 -13.38 0.19
CA GLU A 191 6.04 -14.59 0.11
C GLU A 191 7.07 -14.65 1.24
N SER A 192 7.81 -13.55 1.45
CA SER A 192 8.82 -13.45 2.51
C SER A 192 8.23 -13.70 3.90
N ALA A 193 7.04 -13.15 4.17
CA ALA A 193 6.35 -13.35 5.43
C ALA A 193 5.78 -14.77 5.61
N SER A 194 5.38 -15.42 4.52
CA SER A 194 4.96 -16.83 4.57
C SER A 194 6.13 -17.76 4.91
N ALA A 195 7.31 -17.50 4.33
CA ALA A 195 8.52 -18.28 4.56
C ALA A 195 9.02 -18.14 6.00
N SER A 196 8.98 -16.92 6.57
CA SER A 196 9.37 -16.69 7.97
C SER A 196 8.47 -17.44 8.94
N ARG A 197 7.15 -17.46 8.72
CA ARG A 197 6.18 -18.24 9.53
C ARG A 197 6.42 -19.74 9.44
N GLY A 198 6.74 -20.26 8.25
CA GLY A 198 7.06 -21.68 8.05
C GLY A 198 8.27 -22.13 8.88
N ARG A 199 9.34 -21.33 8.89
CA ARG A 199 10.54 -21.59 9.70
C ARG A 199 10.28 -21.56 11.20
N SER A 200 9.44 -20.64 11.68
CA SER A 200 9.05 -20.57 13.10
C SER A 200 8.23 -21.77 13.56
N LYS A 201 7.38 -22.34 12.68
CA LYS A 201 6.63 -23.58 13.00
C LYS A 201 7.52 -24.81 13.06
N ALA A 202 8.55 -24.90 12.20
CA ALA A 202 9.48 -26.03 12.18
C ALA A 202 10.42 -26.08 13.41
N ASN A 203 10.71 -24.93 14.03
CA ASN A 203 11.58 -24.84 15.20
C ASN A 203 10.85 -24.92 16.56
N ARG A 204 9.54 -25.22 16.59
CA ARG A 204 8.81 -25.34 17.86
C ARG A 204 9.05 -26.72 18.48
N PRO A 205 9.60 -26.84 19.70
CA PRO A 205 9.73 -28.12 20.38
C PRO A 205 8.34 -28.73 20.57
N GLN A 206 8.18 -30.00 20.20
CA GLN A 206 7.01 -30.79 20.57
C GLN A 206 7.14 -31.12 22.05
N HIS A 207 6.26 -30.56 22.87
CA HIS A 207 6.08 -30.91 24.28
C HIS A 207 4.74 -31.61 24.43
#